data_AF-A0A2L2NM52-F1
#
_entry.id   AF-A0A2L2NM52-F1
#
_cell.length_a   1.000
_cell.length_b   1.000
_cell.length_c   1.000
_cell.angle_alpha   90.00
_cell.angle_beta   90.00
_cell.angle_gamma   90.00
#
_symmetry.space_group_name_H-M   'P 1'
#
loop_
_entity.id
_entity.type
_entity.pdbx_description
1 polymer ?
#
loop_
_entity_poly.entity_id
_entity_poly.type
_entity_poly.pdbx_seq_one_letter_code
_entity_poly.pdbx_strand_id
1 'polypeptide(L)'
;MATDNTLTKKRIRLRIPKDYHQEPVISRLVSDYGLIVNITAAILGANAVGDGWFDLELQGTDAQIQSGLTYLRDLELEVWDDTKTNDW
;
A
#
# COMPACT_ATOMS: atom_id res chain seq x y z
N MET A 1 13.87 22.13 11.21
CA MET A 1 12.99 20.97 11.43
C MET A 1 13.81 19.75 11.09
N ALA A 2 14.07 18.85 12.04
CA ALA A 2 14.77 17.61 11.74
C ALA A 2 13.84 16.77 10.86
N THR A 3 14.20 16.56 9.60
CA THR A 3 13.58 15.51 8.78
C THR A 3 13.94 14.20 9.45
N ASP A 4 12.96 13.59 10.11
CA ASP A 4 13.08 12.27 10.71
C ASP A 4 13.37 11.28 9.56
N ASN A 5 14.66 11.01 9.36
CA ASN A 5 15.16 10.18 8.27
C ASN A 5 15.20 8.70 8.69
N THR A 6 14.54 8.39 9.80
CA THR A 6 14.39 7.05 10.34
C THR A 6 13.51 6.25 9.38
N LEU A 7 14.05 5.15 8.87
CA LEU A 7 13.27 4.21 8.09
C LEU A 7 12.40 3.39 9.04
N THR A 8 11.09 3.44 8.83
CA THR A 8 10.11 2.63 9.54
C THR A 8 9.44 1.66 8.59
N LYS A 9 8.71 0.70 9.15
CA LYS A 9 7.95 -0.32 8.44
C LYS A 9 6.49 -0.26 8.83
N LYS A 10 5.62 -0.43 7.85
CA LYS A 10 4.18 -0.41 8.05
C LYS A 10 3.50 -1.49 7.22
N ARG A 11 2.67 -2.30 7.86
CA ARG A 11 1.88 -3.34 7.20
C ARG A 11 0.49 -2.84 6.90
N ILE A 12 0.05 -3.07 5.67
CA ILE A 12 -1.29 -2.73 5.20
C ILE A 12 -1.88 -3.90 4.41
N ARG A 13 -3.20 -3.96 4.42
CA ARG A 13 -3.97 -4.68 3.40
C ARG A 13 -4.54 -3.66 2.42
N LEU A 14 -4.44 -3.96 1.13
CA LEU A 14 -4.89 -3.12 0.03
C LEU A 14 -5.85 -3.92 -0.85
N ARG A 15 -7.03 -3.38 -1.11
CA ARG A 15 -7.95 -3.88 -2.14
C ARG A 15 -7.79 -3.02 -3.39
N ILE A 16 -7.48 -3.65 -4.52
CA ILE A 16 -7.40 -3.01 -5.83
C ILE A 16 -8.60 -3.48 -6.66
N PRO A 17 -9.59 -2.62 -6.92
CA PRO A 17 -10.69 -2.95 -7.79
C PRO A 17 -10.22 -3.30 -9.21
N LYS A 18 -11.01 -4.12 -9.91
CA LYS A 18 -10.71 -4.55 -11.29
C LYS A 18 -10.38 -3.40 -12.25
N ASP A 19 -11.01 -2.23 -12.04
CA ASP A 19 -10.87 -1.07 -12.92
C ASP A 19 -9.46 -0.46 -12.85
N TYR A 20 -8.74 -0.73 -11.76
CA TYR A 20 -7.34 -0.33 -11.55
C TYR A 20 -6.32 -1.42 -11.91
N HIS A 21 -6.73 -2.58 -12.44
CA HIS A 21 -5.79 -3.66 -12.76
C HIS A 21 -4.79 -3.32 -13.87
N GLN A 22 -5.11 -2.35 -14.74
CA GLN A 22 -4.19 -1.86 -15.77
C GLN A 22 -3.30 -0.72 -15.25
N GLU A 23 -3.53 -0.24 -14.03
CA GLU A 23 -2.72 0.80 -13.42
C GLU A 23 -1.58 0.21 -12.59
N PRO A 24 -0.37 0.77 -12.68
CA PRO A 24 0.78 0.30 -11.92
C PRO A 24 0.74 0.83 -10.47
N VAL A 25 -0.36 0.59 -9.75
CA VAL A 25 -0.65 1.18 -8.42
C VAL A 25 0.49 0.94 -7.44
N ILE A 26 0.94 -0.31 -7.31
CA ILE A 26 2.02 -0.70 -6.39
C ILE A 26 3.37 -0.17 -6.89
N SER A 27 3.62 -0.15 -8.20
CA SER A 27 4.88 0.35 -8.74
C SER A 27 5.03 1.86 -8.53
N ARG A 28 3.94 2.64 -8.61
CA ARG A 28 3.96 4.08 -8.30
C ARG A 28 4.33 4.36 -6.84
N LEU A 29 3.95 3.50 -5.88
CA LEU A 29 4.43 3.61 -4.49
C LEU A 29 5.97 3.61 -4.41
N VAL A 30 6.62 2.80 -5.25
CA VAL A 30 8.08 2.74 -5.31
C VAL A 30 8.65 3.94 -6.06
N SER A 31 8.17 4.21 -7.27
CA SER A 31 8.75 5.22 -8.17
C SER A 31 8.47 6.65 -7.73
N ASP A 32 7.24 6.96 -7.30
CA ASP A 32 6.79 8.33 -7.08
C ASP A 32 6.90 8.74 -5.59
N TYR A 33 6.84 7.77 -4.68
CA TYR A 33 6.89 8.01 -3.23
C TYR A 33 8.17 7.47 -2.56
N GLY A 34 9.04 6.78 -3.31
CA GLY A 34 10.32 6.29 -2.82
C GLY A 34 10.20 5.21 -1.74
N LEU A 35 9.10 4.46 -1.74
CA LEU A 35 8.88 3.36 -0.79
C LEU A 35 9.54 2.08 -1.29
N ILE A 36 10.05 1.28 -0.35
CA ILE A 36 10.31 -0.12 -0.60
C ILE A 36 9.01 -0.87 -0.27
N VAL A 37 8.53 -1.67 -1.21
CA VAL A 37 7.27 -2.41 -1.06
C VAL A 37 7.54 -3.90 -1.16
N ASN A 38 7.23 -4.64 -0.11
CA ASN A 38 7.21 -6.10 -0.11
C ASN A 38 5.77 -6.61 -0.13
N ILE A 39 5.47 -7.53 -1.04
CA ILE A 39 4.17 -8.23 -1.09
C ILE A 39 4.29 -9.49 -0.24
N THR A 40 3.60 -9.53 0.90
CA THR A 40 3.64 -10.68 1.84
C THR A 40 2.58 -11.73 1.52
N ALA A 41 1.44 -11.31 0.98
CA ALA A 41 0.41 -12.19 0.44
C ALA A 41 -0.39 -11.46 -0.65
N ALA A 42 -0.92 -12.20 -1.62
CA ALA A 42 -1.78 -11.63 -2.65
C ALA A 42 -2.82 -12.65 -3.14
N ILE A 43 -4.03 -12.17 -3.39
CA ILE A 43 -5.08 -12.88 -4.11
C ILE A 43 -5.50 -11.99 -5.27
N LEU A 44 -5.31 -12.46 -6.50
CA LEU A 44 -5.79 -11.79 -7.70
C LEU A 44 -6.72 -12.74 -8.43
N GLY A 45 -7.94 -12.30 -8.69
CA GLY A 45 -8.93 -13.11 -9.42
C GLY A 45 -8.39 -13.55 -10.78
N ALA A 46 -8.59 -14.82 -11.14
CA ALA A 46 -8.25 -15.34 -12.46
C ALA A 46 -8.91 -14.46 -13.54
N ASN A 47 -8.16 -14.12 -14.59
CA ASN A 47 -8.60 -13.22 -15.66
C ASN A 47 -9.06 -11.81 -15.20
N ALA A 48 -8.53 -11.29 -14.09
CA ALA A 48 -8.93 -9.98 -13.55
C ALA A 48 -10.44 -9.91 -13.18
N VAL A 49 -11.07 -11.05 -12.93
CA VAL A 49 -12.48 -11.11 -12.51
C VAL A 49 -12.54 -10.83 -11.01
N GLY A 50 -13.07 -9.65 -10.67
CA GLY A 50 -13.17 -9.19 -9.28
C GLY A 50 -11.93 -8.44 -8.82
N ASP A 51 -11.85 -8.18 -7.52
CA ASP A 51 -10.83 -7.33 -6.95
C ASP A 51 -9.58 -8.12 -6.54
N GLY A 52 -8.43 -7.46 -6.62
CA GLY A 52 -7.19 -7.95 -6.04
C GLY A 52 -7.06 -7.56 -4.57
N TRP A 53 -6.59 -8.49 -3.74
CA TRP A 53 -6.26 -8.27 -2.34
C TRP A 53 -4.76 -8.45 -2.14
N PHE A 54 -4.11 -7.48 -1.52
CA PHE A 54 -2.66 -7.49 -1.32
C PHE A 54 -2.33 -7.13 0.12
N ASP A 55 -1.56 -8.00 0.78
CA ASP A 55 -0.92 -7.68 2.05
C ASP A 55 0.49 -7.19 1.74
N LEU A 56 0.77 -5.95 2.15
CA LEU A 56 2.00 -5.23 1.81
C LEU A 56 2.73 -4.81 3.09
N GLU A 57 4.05 -4.96 3.09
CA GLU A 57 4.95 -4.29 4.03
C GLU A 57 5.61 -3.11 3.29
N LEU A 58 5.27 -1.89 3.70
CA LEU A 58 5.86 -0.65 3.22
C LEU A 58 7.04 -0.28 4.11
N GLN A 59 8.15 0.12 3.51
CA GLN A 59 9.31 0.65 4.22
C GLN A 59 9.75 1.99 3.62
N GLY A 60 9.97 2.97 4.49
CA GLY A 60 10.33 4.34 4.12
C GLY A 60 10.35 5.24 5.36
N THR A 61 10.55 6.53 5.18
CA THR A 61 10.30 7.52 6.26
C THR A 61 8.80 7.64 6.53
N ASP A 62 8.42 8.13 7.71
CA ASP A 62 7.01 8.38 8.04
C ASP A 62 6.32 9.30 7.01
N ALA A 63 7.04 10.31 6.52
CA ALA A 63 6.55 11.23 5.50
C ALA A 63 6.29 10.54 4.15
N GLN A 64 7.20 9.67 3.71
CA GLN A 64 7.03 8.89 2.48
C GLN A 64 5.85 7.91 2.60
N ILE A 65 5.76 7.21 3.74
CA ILE A 65 4.67 6.26 4.00
C ILE A 65 3.33 7.01 4.02
N GLN A 66 3.25 8.15 4.72
CA GLN A 66 2.03 8.94 4.76
C GLN A 66 1.64 9.46 3.37
N SER A 67 2.61 9.86 2.55
CA SER A 67 2.37 10.33 1.18
C SER A 67 1.85 9.20 0.28
N GLY A 68 2.46 8.01 0.35
CA GLY A 68 2.00 6.83 -0.38
C GLY A 68 0.60 6.37 0.06
N LEU A 69 0.28 6.45 1.36
CA LEU A 69 -1.07 6.15 1.86
C LEU A 69 -2.10 7.18 1.39
N THR A 70 -1.74 8.47 1.30
CA THR A 70 -2.61 9.51 0.74
C THR A 70 -2.93 9.22 -0.72
N TYR A 71 -1.92 8.86 -1.51
CA TYR A 71 -2.12 8.43 -2.89
C TYR A 71 -3.11 7.28 -3.06
N LEU A 72 -3.00 6.23 -2.23
CA LEU A 72 -3.94 5.10 -2.28
C LEU A 72 -5.37 5.56 -1.94
N ARG A 73 -5.54 6.47 -0.98
CA ARG A 73 -6.85 7.04 -0.64
C ARG A 73 -7.41 7.96 -1.71
N ASP A 74 -6.56 8.73 -2.40
CA ASP A 74 -6.96 9.62 -3.49
C ASP A 74 -7.43 8.84 -4.72
N LEU A 75 -6.94 7.61 -4.89
CA LEU A 75 -7.47 6.64 -5.85
C LEU A 75 -8.73 5.92 -5.37
N GLU A 76 -9.27 6.30 -4.21
CA GLU A 76 -10.44 5.69 -3.55
C GLU A 76 -10.25 4.19 -3.28
N LEU A 77 -9.00 3.73 -3.11
CA LEU A 77 -8.69 2.35 -2.78
C LEU A 77 -8.90 2.10 -1.28
N GLU A 78 -9.42 0.93 -0.95
CA GLU A 78 -9.59 0.52 0.43
C GLU A 78 -8.26 0.02 1.00
N VAL A 79 -7.81 0.69 2.07
CA VAL A 79 -6.57 0.39 2.79
C VAL A 79 -6.89 0.12 4.26
N TRP A 80 -6.42 -1.00 4.78
CA TRP A 80 -6.51 -1.34 6.20
C TRP A 80 -5.13 -1.38 6.82
N ASP A 81 -4.94 -0.66 7.93
CA ASP A 81 -3.72 -0.67 8.71
C ASP A 81 -3.71 -1.84 9.70
N ASP A 82 -2.63 -2.63 9.70
CA ASP A 82 -2.45 -3.74 10.66
C ASP A 82 -2.39 -3.24 12.12
N THR A 83 -2.04 -1.98 12.35
CA THR A 83 -1.98 -1.35 13.67
C THR A 83 -3.32 -1.22 14.39
N LYS A 84 -4.45 -1.56 13.75
CA LYS A 84 -5.78 -1.55 14.38
C LYS A 84 -6.33 -2.93 14.74
N THR A 85 -5.55 -4.00 14.61
CA THR A 85 -6.04 -5.36 14.85
C THR A 85 -5.20 -6.08 15.91
N ASN A 86 -5.17 -5.54 17.13
CA ASN A 86 -4.72 -6.28 18.31
C ASN A 86 -5.77 -6.29 19.44
N ASP A 87 -7.02 -5.93 19.13
CA ASP A 87 -8.18 -6.11 20.01
C ASP A 87 -9.01 -7.29 19.49
N TRP A 88 -8.65 -8.50 19.93
CA TRP A 88 -9.58 -9.63 20.05
C TRP A 88 -9.20 -10.51 21.24
#